data_AF-A0A4D6L513-F1
#
_entry.id   AF-A0A4D6L513-F1
#
_cell.length_a   1.000
_cell.length_b   1.000
_cell.length_c   1.000
_cell.angle_alpha   90.00
_cell.angle_beta   90.00
_cell.angle_gamma   90.00
#
_symmetry.space_group_name_H-M   'P 1'
#
loop_
_entity.id
_entity.type
_entity.pdbx_description
1 polymer ?
#
loop_
_entity_poly.entity_id
_entity_poly.type
_entity_poly.pdbx_seq_one_letter_code
_entity_poly.pdbx_strand_id
1 'polypeptide(L)'
;MVDLFDEGGVLGRSCNSGVAAWVPLSHCSKKPVGVARKEDIPYIRCQVCEKLAKELHQQVHHKQAQIAPKKISEYQIIEIAENVCNLKKAEADWILRIDIVEEGDRLVLEEQDSEGQCNSECKTIERACQEVMGYSDTDVAEYLYSSKPDIDSLSNYLCKDLTKACSTKPPPVPKNRAPGEPFAAKSSKEAEMEKLLKSMEGMPEAPGMKMYSRDDLMNMKNFGGEDGDDEDEDEDEEANFPSKLGKVLKEKESGKRDWKQVIKKRIEDTSMTLKKQANKYSSHIRHWWRGKKTTTSKKRVKTEL
;
A
#
# COMPACT_ATOMS: atom_id res chain seq x y z
N MET A 1 -53.22 13.58 -39.69
CA MET A 1 -54.42 14.44 -39.80
C MET A 1 -54.45 15.34 -38.56
N VAL A 2 -54.07 16.61 -38.66
CA VAL A 2 -53.58 17.31 -39.87
C VAL A 2 -52.36 18.17 -39.48
N ASP A 3 -51.42 18.25 -40.40
CA ASP A 3 -50.18 19.03 -40.37
C ASP A 3 -50.45 20.53 -40.63
N LEU A 4 -49.43 21.39 -40.47
CA LEU A 4 -48.97 22.46 -41.38
C LEU A 4 -47.74 23.15 -40.72
N PHE A 5 -46.56 23.27 -41.34
CA PHE A 5 -46.09 24.27 -42.36
C PHE A 5 -46.08 25.74 -41.84
N ASP A 6 -45.17 26.65 -42.21
CA ASP A 6 -43.94 26.63 -43.05
C ASP A 6 -42.68 26.93 -42.18
N GLU A 7 -41.40 26.92 -42.57
CA GLU A 7 -40.59 27.04 -43.82
C GLU A 7 -40.26 28.46 -44.36
N GLY A 8 -39.01 28.62 -44.85
CA GLY A 8 -38.44 29.85 -45.46
C GLY A 8 -37.93 30.92 -44.46
N GLY A 9 -36.89 31.72 -44.74
CA GLY A 9 -35.93 31.69 -45.86
C GLY A 9 -34.97 32.91 -45.88
N VAL A 10 -33.67 32.67 -45.74
CA VAL A 10 -32.48 33.46 -46.17
C VAL A 10 -32.54 35.02 -46.16
N LEU A 11 -31.69 35.65 -45.32
CA LEU A 11 -30.76 36.71 -45.78
C LEU A 11 -29.55 36.83 -44.84
N GLY A 12 -28.34 36.98 -45.40
CA GLY A 12 -27.08 36.87 -44.65
C GLY A 12 -26.46 38.20 -44.22
N ARG A 13 -25.56 38.14 -43.22
CA ARG A 13 -24.52 39.14 -42.97
C ARG A 13 -23.18 38.45 -42.73
N SER A 14 -22.14 38.91 -43.40
CA SER A 14 -20.78 38.40 -43.24
C SER A 14 -20.08 39.10 -42.07
N CYS A 15 -19.52 38.31 -41.14
CA CYS A 15 -18.71 38.80 -40.04
C CYS A 15 -17.42 37.96 -39.90
N ASN A 16 -16.40 38.41 -40.62
CA ASN A 16 -14.97 38.40 -40.32
C ASN A 16 -14.33 37.20 -39.58
N SER A 17 -13.25 36.66 -40.18
CA SER A 17 -12.44 35.59 -39.59
C SER A 17 -11.75 36.03 -38.29
N GLY A 18 -12.19 35.47 -37.16
CA GLY A 18 -11.44 35.45 -35.90
C GLY A 18 -11.13 34.01 -35.53
N VAL A 19 -9.86 33.61 -35.51
CA VAL A 19 -9.46 32.26 -35.11
C VAL A 19 -9.52 32.16 -33.59
N ALA A 20 -10.71 31.82 -33.08
CA ALA A 20 -10.91 31.54 -31.66
C ALA A 20 -10.16 30.25 -31.29
N ALA A 21 -9.00 30.41 -30.67
CA ALA A 21 -8.21 29.28 -30.19
C ALA A 21 -8.97 28.56 -29.08
N TRP A 22 -9.51 27.37 -29.39
CA TRP A 22 -10.09 26.46 -28.40
C TRP A 22 -8.98 25.88 -27.52
N VAL A 23 -8.60 26.65 -26.49
CA VAL A 23 -7.88 26.14 -25.33
C VAL A 23 -8.70 24.98 -24.76
N PRO A 24 -8.15 23.75 -24.69
CA PRO A 24 -8.81 22.68 -23.98
C PRO A 24 -8.86 23.09 -22.50
N LEU A 25 -10.05 23.39 -21.99
CA LEU A 25 -10.32 23.51 -20.57
C LEU A 25 -10.06 22.15 -19.94
N SER A 26 -8.79 21.89 -19.62
CA SER A 26 -8.31 20.69 -18.95
C SER A 26 -8.99 20.59 -17.60
N HIS A 27 -10.12 19.89 -17.59
CA HIS A 27 -10.79 19.54 -16.36
C HIS A 27 -9.86 18.58 -15.64
N CYS A 28 -9.11 19.13 -14.68
CA CYS A 28 -8.56 18.38 -13.56
C CYS A 28 -9.73 17.81 -12.76
N SER A 29 -10.34 16.77 -13.32
CA SER A 29 -11.34 15.94 -12.68
C SER A 29 -10.71 15.40 -11.41
N LYS A 30 -11.05 16.05 -10.28
CA LYS A 30 -10.71 15.56 -8.94
C LYS A 30 -11.15 14.10 -8.92
N LYS A 31 -10.21 13.16 -8.78
CA LYS A 31 -10.52 11.72 -8.70
C LYS A 31 -11.71 11.57 -7.76
N PRO A 32 -12.84 10.96 -8.18
CA PRO A 32 -14.06 10.94 -7.37
C PRO A 32 -13.71 10.29 -6.04
N VAL A 33 -13.79 11.06 -4.96
CA VAL A 33 -13.48 10.57 -3.63
C VAL A 33 -14.54 9.54 -3.29
N GLY A 34 -14.12 8.29 -3.15
CA GLY A 34 -15.02 7.17 -2.87
C GLY A 34 -15.87 7.43 -1.63
N VAL A 35 -17.16 7.12 -1.75
CA VAL A 35 -18.10 7.19 -0.63
C VAL A 35 -18.29 5.77 -0.09
N ALA A 36 -18.17 5.62 1.22
CA ALA A 36 -18.36 4.33 1.90
C ALA A 36 -19.80 3.83 1.72
N ARG A 37 -19.96 2.60 1.22
CA ARG A 37 -21.24 1.87 1.19
C ARG A 37 -21.56 1.39 2.61
N LYS A 38 -22.39 2.13 3.33
CA LYS A 38 -22.74 1.82 4.73
C LYS A 38 -23.57 0.54 4.84
N GLU A 39 -24.29 0.21 3.78
CA GLU A 39 -25.05 -1.01 3.60
C GLU A 39 -24.17 -2.27 3.57
N ASP A 40 -22.87 -2.16 3.28
CA ASP A 40 -21.92 -3.28 3.21
C ASP A 40 -21.39 -3.71 4.58
N ILE A 41 -21.30 -2.74 5.50
CA ILE A 41 -20.62 -2.89 6.80
C ILE A 41 -21.13 -4.11 7.59
N PRO A 42 -22.46 -4.40 7.69
CA PRO A 42 -22.96 -5.58 8.40
C PRO A 42 -22.44 -6.94 7.87
N TYR A 43 -22.05 -7.02 6.59
CA TYR A 43 -21.52 -8.24 5.99
C TYR A 43 -20.01 -8.42 6.25
N ILE A 44 -19.24 -7.31 6.30
CA ILE A 44 -17.77 -7.34 6.41
C ILE A 44 -17.23 -7.09 7.82
N ARG A 45 -18.01 -6.52 8.76
CA ARG A 45 -17.52 -6.02 10.07
C ARG A 45 -16.63 -7.00 10.85
N CYS A 46 -16.99 -8.29 10.88
CA CYS A 46 -16.18 -9.30 11.54
C CYS A 46 -14.83 -9.54 10.83
N GLN A 47 -14.85 -9.68 9.50
CA GLN A 47 -13.63 -9.86 8.69
C GLN A 47 -12.70 -8.64 8.79
N VAL A 48 -13.25 -7.43 8.79
CA VAL A 48 -12.46 -6.20 9.00
C VAL A 48 -11.78 -6.22 10.38
N CYS A 49 -12.47 -6.71 11.40
CA CYS A 49 -11.90 -6.85 12.74
C CYS A 49 -10.76 -7.88 12.81
N GLU A 50 -10.92 -9.06 12.18
CA GLU A 50 -9.89 -10.09 12.14
C GLU A 50 -8.63 -9.62 11.36
N LYS A 51 -8.83 -8.88 10.27
CA LYS A 51 -7.73 -8.20 9.53
C LYS A 51 -7.06 -7.13 10.40
N LEU A 52 -7.85 -6.28 11.07
CA LEU A 52 -7.37 -5.23 11.96
C LEU A 52 -6.50 -5.79 13.12
N ALA A 53 -6.92 -6.88 13.76
CA ALA A 53 -6.13 -7.55 14.79
C ALA A 53 -4.79 -8.08 14.26
N LYS A 54 -4.81 -8.75 13.10
CA LYS A 54 -3.60 -9.19 12.39
C LYS A 54 -2.64 -8.02 12.11
N GLU A 55 -3.16 -6.90 11.62
CA GLU A 55 -2.36 -5.72 11.26
C GLU A 55 -1.79 -4.99 12.49
N LEU A 56 -2.58 -4.80 13.55
CA LEU A 56 -2.11 -4.26 14.83
C LEU A 56 -0.91 -5.05 15.37
N HIS A 57 -1.03 -6.38 15.46
CA HIS A 57 0.04 -7.26 15.92
C HIS A 57 1.29 -7.15 15.01
N GLN A 58 1.12 -7.16 13.69
CA GLN A 58 2.24 -7.06 12.75
C GLN A 58 2.95 -5.70 12.83
N GLN A 59 2.22 -4.59 12.90
CA GLN A 59 2.80 -3.25 12.95
C GLN A 59 3.51 -2.99 14.28
N VAL A 60 2.96 -3.45 15.41
CA VAL A 60 3.63 -3.41 16.73
C VAL A 60 4.93 -4.22 16.70
N HIS A 61 4.89 -5.46 16.18
CA HIS A 61 6.08 -6.30 16.03
C HIS A 61 7.11 -5.66 15.09
N HIS A 62 6.69 -5.05 13.99
CA HIS A 62 7.57 -4.37 13.04
C HIS A 62 8.24 -3.14 13.65
N LYS A 63 7.49 -2.27 14.34
CA LYS A 63 8.00 -1.09 15.06
C LYS A 63 8.98 -1.49 16.16
N GLN A 64 8.67 -2.55 16.92
CA GLN A 64 9.61 -3.15 17.88
C GLN A 64 10.88 -3.71 17.22
N ALA A 65 10.79 -4.32 16.03
CA ALA A 65 11.96 -4.80 15.29
C ALA A 65 12.85 -3.64 14.79
N GLN A 66 12.25 -2.52 14.35
CA GLN A 66 13.00 -1.33 13.90
C GLN A 66 13.80 -0.64 15.02
N ILE A 67 13.23 -0.53 16.22
CA ILE A 67 13.83 0.23 17.34
C ILE A 67 14.72 -0.61 18.26
N ALA A 68 14.85 -1.92 18.00
CA ALA A 68 15.68 -2.83 18.78
C ALA A 68 17.13 -2.32 18.90
N PRO A 69 17.78 -2.40 20.08
CA PRO A 69 17.37 -3.13 21.29
C PRO A 69 16.46 -2.34 22.25
N LYS A 70 15.98 -1.14 21.90
CA LYS A 70 15.01 -0.42 22.74
C LYS A 70 13.69 -1.19 22.76
N LYS A 71 12.95 -1.12 23.87
CA LYS A 71 11.57 -1.61 23.94
C LYS A 71 10.64 -0.58 23.31
N ILE A 72 9.59 -1.03 22.64
CA ILE A 72 8.47 -0.19 22.25
C ILE A 72 7.76 0.34 23.49
N SER A 73 7.37 1.62 23.49
CA SER A 73 6.54 2.18 24.57
C SER A 73 5.07 1.97 24.27
N GLU A 74 4.25 1.99 25.32
CA GLU A 74 2.79 1.99 25.24
C GLU A 74 2.25 3.11 24.32
N TYR A 75 2.78 4.33 24.46
CA TYR A 75 2.48 5.46 23.58
C TYR A 75 2.74 5.16 22.08
N GLN A 76 3.82 4.43 21.77
CA GLN A 76 4.12 4.02 20.39
C GLN A 76 3.17 2.93 19.85
N ILE A 77 2.41 2.26 20.71
CA ILE A 77 1.36 1.31 20.36
C ILE A 77 0.01 2.03 20.23
N ILE A 78 -0.31 2.97 21.13
CA ILE A 78 -1.47 3.87 21.00
C ILE A 78 -1.41 4.60 19.65
N GLU A 79 -0.26 5.17 19.29
CA GLU A 79 -0.03 5.81 17.99
C GLU A 79 -0.31 4.88 16.79
N ILE A 80 -0.12 3.56 16.91
CA ILE A 80 -0.53 2.60 15.87
C ILE A 80 -2.05 2.42 15.91
N ALA A 81 -2.64 2.18 17.07
CA ALA A 81 -4.06 1.91 17.24
C ALA A 81 -4.97 3.07 16.81
N GLU A 82 -4.55 4.33 17.05
CA GLU A 82 -5.24 5.53 16.55
C GLU A 82 -5.22 5.62 15.01
N ASN A 83 -4.13 5.21 14.37
CA ASN A 83 -3.86 5.51 12.96
C ASN A 83 -4.11 4.33 11.99
N VAL A 84 -4.25 3.10 12.50
CA VAL A 84 -4.49 1.88 11.69
C VAL A 84 -5.80 1.91 10.86
N CYS A 85 -6.78 2.74 11.26
CA CYS A 85 -8.05 2.95 10.54
C CYS A 85 -8.13 4.33 9.82
N ASN A 86 -7.01 4.99 9.55
CA ASN A 86 -6.96 6.34 8.98
C ASN A 86 -6.19 6.34 7.64
N LEU A 87 -6.88 6.37 6.49
CA LEU A 87 -6.23 6.23 5.17
C LEU A 87 -5.19 7.31 4.82
N LYS A 88 -5.10 8.42 5.57
CA LYS A 88 -4.01 9.40 5.43
C LYS A 88 -2.66 8.92 5.98
N LYS A 89 -2.68 7.86 6.80
CA LYS A 89 -1.54 7.34 7.54
C LYS A 89 -0.98 6.09 6.87
N ALA A 90 0.25 5.72 7.20
CA ALA A 90 0.90 4.53 6.65
C ALA A 90 0.43 3.26 7.36
N GLU A 91 0.01 3.41 8.62
CA GLU A 91 -0.61 2.41 9.48
C GLU A 91 -1.90 1.84 8.89
N ALA A 92 -2.55 2.55 7.96
CA ALA A 92 -3.73 2.12 7.22
C ALA A 92 -3.47 1.67 5.77
N ASP A 93 -2.20 1.58 5.33
CA ASP A 93 -1.86 1.15 3.95
C ASP A 93 -2.35 -0.27 3.64
N TRP A 94 -2.61 -1.10 4.65
CA TRP A 94 -3.20 -2.44 4.51
C TRP A 94 -4.61 -2.41 3.89
N ILE A 95 -5.41 -1.38 4.18
CA ILE A 95 -6.77 -1.21 3.63
C ILE A 95 -6.73 -1.06 2.10
N LEU A 96 -5.65 -0.49 1.56
CA LEU A 96 -5.45 -0.34 0.12
C LEU A 96 -5.15 -1.68 -0.57
N ARG A 97 -4.90 -2.76 0.17
CA ARG A 97 -4.56 -4.09 -0.35
C ARG A 97 -5.72 -5.08 -0.25
N ILE A 98 -6.93 -4.59 0.04
CA ILE A 98 -8.12 -5.43 0.21
C ILE A 98 -9.19 -5.07 -0.84
N ASP A 99 -9.78 -6.10 -1.43
CA ASP A 99 -10.91 -6.04 -2.37
C ASP A 99 -12.17 -6.67 -1.73
N ILE A 100 -13.37 -6.18 -2.04
CA ILE A 100 -14.64 -6.71 -1.48
C ILE A 100 -15.31 -7.64 -2.50
N VAL A 101 -14.85 -8.89 -2.54
CA VAL A 101 -15.29 -9.90 -3.52
C VAL A 101 -16.66 -10.48 -3.16
N GLU A 102 -17.54 -10.64 -4.15
CA GLU A 102 -18.90 -11.20 -3.98
C GLU A 102 -18.91 -12.73 -4.15
N GLU A 103 -18.70 -13.48 -3.06
CA GLU A 103 -18.81 -14.95 -3.03
C GLU A 103 -20.26 -15.43 -2.84
N GLY A 104 -21.07 -15.30 -3.90
CA GLY A 104 -22.39 -15.93 -4.01
C GLY A 104 -23.48 -15.31 -3.15
N ASP A 105 -23.46 -15.54 -1.83
CA ASP A 105 -24.36 -14.92 -0.84
C ASP A 105 -23.62 -14.16 0.28
N ARG A 106 -22.30 -13.94 0.12
CA ARG A 106 -21.44 -13.24 1.09
C ARG A 106 -20.50 -12.25 0.40
N LEU A 107 -20.07 -11.24 1.15
CA LEU A 107 -18.91 -10.40 0.80
C LEU A 107 -17.68 -10.98 1.49
N VAL A 108 -16.54 -11.04 0.81
CA VAL A 108 -15.27 -11.60 1.32
C VAL A 108 -14.13 -10.61 1.08
N LEU A 109 -13.25 -10.45 2.08
CA LEU A 109 -12.11 -9.54 2.02
C LEU A 109 -10.85 -10.24 1.50
N GLU A 110 -10.65 -10.24 0.18
CA GLU A 110 -9.45 -10.79 -0.46
C GLU A 110 -8.23 -9.88 -0.26
N GLU A 111 -7.04 -10.45 -0.02
CA GLU A 111 -5.77 -9.72 0.06
C GLU A 111 -5.04 -9.75 -1.29
N GLN A 112 -4.77 -8.57 -1.86
CA GLN A 112 -4.12 -8.39 -3.15
C GLN A 112 -2.62 -8.07 -2.99
N ASP A 113 -1.79 -8.56 -3.92
CA ASP A 113 -0.31 -8.35 -3.91
C ASP A 113 0.10 -6.86 -3.99
N SER A 114 -0.77 -6.01 -4.54
CA SER A 114 -0.51 -4.59 -4.84
C SER A 114 -1.54 -3.69 -4.17
N GLU A 115 -1.20 -2.41 -3.98
CA GLU A 115 -2.12 -1.40 -3.47
C GLU A 115 -3.07 -0.92 -4.58
N GLY A 116 -4.38 -0.95 -4.32
CA GLY A 116 -5.44 -0.50 -5.21
C GLY A 116 -5.74 0.99 -5.08
N GLN A 117 -6.27 1.58 -6.15
CA GLN A 117 -6.80 2.94 -6.19
C GLN A 117 -8.00 3.02 -5.25
N CYS A 118 -7.89 3.91 -4.27
CA CYS A 118 -8.87 4.00 -3.20
C CYS A 118 -10.16 4.71 -3.64
N ASN A 119 -11.21 3.91 -3.85
CA ASN A 119 -12.55 4.33 -4.22
C ASN A 119 -13.57 3.98 -3.11
N SER A 120 -14.76 3.44 -3.41
CA SER A 120 -15.81 3.16 -2.42
C SER A 120 -15.43 2.03 -1.46
N GLU A 121 -14.69 1.03 -1.92
CA GLU A 121 -14.42 -0.19 -1.15
C GLU A 121 -13.40 0.03 -0.02
N CYS A 122 -12.24 0.63 -0.31
CA CYS A 122 -11.30 1.07 0.73
C CYS A 122 -11.97 2.00 1.77
N LYS A 123 -12.94 2.83 1.35
CA LYS A 123 -13.68 3.76 2.22
C LYS A 123 -14.73 3.04 3.06
N THR A 124 -15.30 1.95 2.53
CA THR A 124 -16.18 1.03 3.23
C THR A 124 -15.43 0.24 4.30
N ILE A 125 -14.22 -0.24 3.99
CA ILE A 125 -13.32 -0.91 4.93
C ILE A 125 -12.79 0.07 5.99
N GLU A 126 -12.35 1.29 5.60
CA GLU A 126 -11.97 2.35 6.53
C GLU A 126 -13.12 2.66 7.51
N ARG A 127 -14.34 2.81 7.00
CA ARG A 127 -15.51 3.09 7.84
C ARG A 127 -15.84 1.93 8.78
N ALA A 128 -15.79 0.69 8.30
CA ALA A 128 -15.97 -0.49 9.12
C ALA A 128 -14.86 -0.64 10.18
N CYS A 129 -13.62 -0.29 9.85
CA CYS A 129 -12.48 -0.28 10.77
C CYS A 129 -12.72 0.72 11.91
N GLN A 130 -13.15 1.94 11.58
CA GLN A 130 -13.53 2.97 12.56
C GLN A 130 -14.71 2.53 13.45
N GLU A 131 -15.70 1.80 12.91
CA GLU A 131 -16.84 1.24 13.67
C GLU A 131 -16.52 -0.07 14.43
N VAL A 132 -15.32 -0.63 14.23
CA VAL A 132 -14.75 -1.68 15.07
C VAL A 132 -13.89 -1.08 16.17
N MET A 133 -12.90 -0.25 15.83
CA MET A 133 -11.97 0.35 16.80
C MET A 133 -12.67 1.29 17.78
N GLY A 134 -13.57 2.16 17.30
CA GLY A 134 -14.41 3.02 18.14
C GLY A 134 -13.63 3.97 19.06
N TYR A 135 -13.57 3.61 20.35
CA TYR A 135 -12.83 4.29 21.42
C TYR A 135 -11.97 3.30 22.22
N SER A 136 -11.65 2.14 21.65
CA SER A 136 -10.91 1.05 22.28
C SER A 136 -9.45 0.97 21.85
N ASP A 137 -8.95 2.00 21.15
CA ASP A 137 -7.54 2.15 20.79
C ASP A 137 -6.61 2.10 22.01
N THR A 138 -7.01 2.70 23.14
CA THR A 138 -6.30 2.60 24.43
C THR A 138 -6.36 1.21 25.04
N ASP A 139 -7.55 0.59 25.13
CA ASP A 139 -7.75 -0.77 25.67
C ASP A 139 -6.89 -1.80 24.90
N VAL A 140 -6.88 -1.68 23.57
CA VAL A 140 -6.13 -2.51 22.64
C VAL A 140 -4.63 -2.28 22.80
N ALA A 141 -4.19 -1.03 22.96
CA ALA A 141 -2.79 -0.70 23.19
C ALA A 141 -2.27 -1.22 24.55
N GLU A 142 -3.07 -1.11 25.62
CA GLU A 142 -2.74 -1.68 26.94
C GLU A 142 -2.57 -3.20 26.82
N TYR A 143 -3.52 -3.90 26.18
CA TYR A 143 -3.46 -5.36 26.01
C TYR A 143 -2.25 -5.80 25.18
N LEU A 144 -1.97 -5.10 24.07
CA LEU A 144 -0.77 -5.31 23.23
C LEU A 144 0.53 -5.09 24.01
N TYR A 145 0.61 -4.03 24.81
CA TYR A 145 1.79 -3.67 25.58
C TYR A 145 2.04 -4.62 26.76
N SER A 146 0.99 -4.89 27.55
CA SER A 146 1.06 -5.63 28.81
C SER A 146 1.08 -7.15 28.57
N SER A 147 0.08 -7.68 27.87
CA SER A 147 -0.09 -9.13 27.67
C SER A 147 0.77 -9.69 26.54
N LYS A 148 1.11 -8.89 25.52
CA LYS A 148 1.83 -9.31 24.30
C LYS A 148 1.19 -10.56 23.66
N PRO A 149 -0.11 -10.49 23.32
CA PRO A 149 -0.86 -11.60 22.77
C PRO A 149 -0.30 -12.03 21.41
N ASP A 150 -0.52 -13.30 21.06
CA ASP A 150 -0.48 -13.75 19.67
C ASP A 150 -1.70 -13.21 18.87
N ILE A 151 -1.70 -13.43 17.55
CA ILE A 151 -2.75 -12.94 16.64
C ILE A 151 -4.13 -13.51 16.99
N ASP A 152 -4.24 -14.78 17.38
CA ASP A 152 -5.53 -15.40 17.71
C ASP A 152 -6.05 -14.85 19.04
N SER A 153 -5.21 -14.75 20.06
CA SER A 153 -5.56 -14.14 21.35
C SER A 153 -6.04 -12.69 21.19
N LEU A 154 -5.32 -11.89 20.38
CA LEU A 154 -5.71 -10.51 20.06
C LEU A 154 -7.03 -10.43 19.27
N SER A 155 -7.21 -11.31 18.28
CA SER A 155 -8.45 -11.36 17.47
C SER A 155 -9.67 -11.76 18.30
N ASN A 156 -9.51 -12.68 19.26
CA ASN A 156 -10.58 -13.03 20.19
C ASN A 156 -10.95 -11.83 21.08
N TYR A 157 -9.95 -11.23 21.76
CA TYR A 157 -10.15 -10.08 22.63
C TYR A 157 -10.82 -8.90 21.90
N LEU A 158 -10.25 -8.45 20.77
CA LEU A 158 -10.77 -7.34 19.99
C LEU A 158 -12.17 -7.66 19.45
N CYS A 159 -12.35 -8.79 18.77
CA CYS A 159 -13.52 -9.00 17.91
C CYS A 159 -14.70 -9.68 18.59
N LYS A 160 -14.50 -10.35 19.74
CA LYS A 160 -15.56 -11.07 20.45
C LYS A 160 -15.88 -10.42 21.80
N ASP A 161 -14.87 -10.09 22.58
CA ASP A 161 -15.04 -9.62 23.95
C ASP A 161 -15.29 -8.10 24.01
N LEU A 162 -14.41 -7.33 23.36
CA LEU A 162 -14.38 -5.87 23.39
C LEU A 162 -15.40 -5.24 22.42
N THR A 163 -15.16 -5.34 21.11
CA THR A 163 -15.95 -4.63 20.06
C THR A 163 -17.22 -5.38 19.64
N LYS A 164 -17.29 -6.69 19.97
CA LYS A 164 -18.36 -7.64 19.59
C LYS A 164 -18.62 -7.74 18.08
N ALA A 165 -17.66 -7.33 17.26
CA ALA A 165 -17.71 -7.36 15.79
C ALA A 165 -18.02 -8.74 15.20
N CYS A 166 -17.58 -9.81 15.87
CA CYS A 166 -17.77 -11.21 15.48
C CYS A 166 -18.74 -11.99 16.39
N SER A 167 -19.50 -11.33 17.27
CA SER A 167 -20.47 -12.01 18.14
C SER A 167 -21.70 -12.56 17.38
N THR A 168 -21.98 -12.01 16.19
CA THR A 168 -23.01 -12.49 15.26
C THR A 168 -22.39 -12.86 13.93
N LYS A 169 -22.86 -13.96 13.31
CA LYS A 169 -22.48 -14.29 11.94
C LYS A 169 -23.01 -13.21 10.96
N PRO A 170 -22.24 -12.83 9.93
CA PRO A 170 -22.72 -11.96 8.86
C PRO A 170 -24.04 -12.47 8.25
N PRO A 171 -25.03 -11.59 7.99
CA PRO A 171 -26.24 -11.97 7.27
C PRO A 171 -25.94 -12.29 5.79
N PRO A 172 -26.82 -13.01 5.07
CA PRO A 172 -26.68 -13.21 3.62
C PRO A 172 -26.89 -11.90 2.85
N VAL A 173 -26.13 -11.73 1.76
CA VAL A 173 -26.16 -10.53 0.91
C VAL A 173 -27.43 -10.51 0.03
N PRO A 174 -28.17 -9.38 -0.05
CA PRO A 174 -29.35 -9.26 -0.91
C PRO A 174 -29.02 -9.36 -2.41
N LYS A 175 -29.70 -10.24 -3.13
CA LYS A 175 -29.50 -10.47 -4.58
C LYS A 175 -29.79 -9.27 -5.50
N ASN A 176 -30.42 -8.23 -4.97
CA ASN A 176 -30.74 -6.98 -5.70
C ASN A 176 -29.73 -5.86 -5.42
N ARG A 177 -28.62 -6.17 -4.73
CA ARG A 177 -27.45 -5.31 -4.54
C ARG A 177 -26.82 -4.97 -5.89
N ALA A 178 -26.35 -3.73 -6.05
CA ALA A 178 -25.44 -3.37 -7.14
C ALA A 178 -24.02 -3.85 -6.79
N PRO A 179 -23.32 -4.60 -7.66
CA PRO A 179 -22.00 -5.18 -7.36
C PRO A 179 -20.92 -4.19 -6.90
N GLY A 180 -19.81 -4.74 -6.39
CA GLY A 180 -18.54 -4.05 -6.19
C GLY A 180 -17.99 -3.35 -7.44
N GLU A 181 -16.97 -2.51 -7.24
CA GLU A 181 -16.17 -1.97 -8.34
C GLU A 181 -14.87 -2.79 -8.47
N PRO A 182 -14.43 -3.16 -9.69
CA PRO A 182 -13.31 -4.09 -9.83
C PRO A 182 -11.99 -3.50 -9.35
N PHE A 183 -11.19 -4.30 -8.63
CA PHE A 183 -9.89 -3.89 -8.10
C PHE A 183 -9.00 -3.17 -9.11
N ALA A 184 -8.74 -1.89 -8.87
CA ALA A 184 -7.94 -1.03 -9.74
C ALA A 184 -6.53 -0.83 -9.18
N ALA A 185 -5.62 -1.78 -9.42
CA ALA A 185 -4.24 -1.73 -8.93
C ALA A 185 -3.51 -0.42 -9.31
N LYS A 186 -2.91 0.27 -8.32
CA LYS A 186 -2.03 1.43 -8.53
C LYS A 186 -0.72 1.00 -9.21
N SER A 187 -0.10 1.92 -9.93
CA SER A 187 1.30 1.74 -10.35
C SER A 187 2.26 1.89 -9.16
N SER A 188 3.37 1.15 -9.16
CA SER A 188 4.41 1.27 -8.11
C SER A 188 4.85 2.74 -7.87
N LYS A 189 5.00 3.51 -8.95
CA LYS A 189 5.35 4.94 -8.88
C LYS A 189 4.30 5.80 -8.18
N GLU A 190 3.03 5.46 -8.31
CA GLU A 190 1.91 6.18 -7.70
C GLU A 190 1.81 5.84 -6.21
N ALA A 191 1.96 4.56 -5.84
CA ALA A 191 2.06 4.13 -4.45
C ALA A 191 3.28 4.74 -3.73
N GLU A 192 4.46 4.71 -4.36
CA GLU A 192 5.70 5.34 -3.85
C GLU A 192 5.52 6.86 -3.65
N MET A 193 4.88 7.55 -4.60
CA MET A 193 4.59 9.00 -4.52
C MET A 193 3.56 9.33 -3.43
N GLU A 194 2.49 8.54 -3.31
CA GLU A 194 1.47 8.74 -2.27
C GLU A 194 2.04 8.48 -0.87
N LYS A 195 2.87 7.45 -0.71
CA LYS A 195 3.57 7.16 0.55
C LYS A 195 4.54 8.28 0.95
N LEU A 196 5.21 8.90 -0.01
CA LEU A 196 6.02 10.10 0.23
C LEU A 196 5.15 11.27 0.71
N LEU A 197 4.02 11.54 0.07
CA LEU A 197 3.09 12.62 0.48
C LEU A 197 2.52 12.38 1.88
N LYS A 198 2.07 11.16 2.21
CA LYS A 198 1.62 10.77 3.56
C LYS A 198 2.68 11.05 4.64
N SER A 199 3.96 10.82 4.32
CA SER A 199 5.07 11.08 5.26
C SER A 199 5.30 12.58 5.54
N MET A 200 4.78 13.47 4.68
CA MET A 200 4.87 14.92 4.85
C MET A 200 3.68 15.52 5.63
N GLU A 201 2.47 14.93 5.54
CA GLU A 201 1.28 15.38 6.31
C GLU A 201 1.43 15.26 7.84
N GLY A 202 2.48 14.59 8.34
CA GLY A 202 2.77 14.45 9.77
C GLY A 202 3.79 15.45 10.35
N MET A 203 4.39 16.32 9.53
CA MET A 203 5.37 17.31 10.02
C MET A 203 4.67 18.52 10.64
N PRO A 204 5.09 19.00 11.83
CA PRO A 204 4.54 20.23 12.41
C PRO A 204 4.82 21.43 11.50
N GLU A 205 3.84 22.33 11.40
CA GLU A 205 3.82 23.47 10.49
C GLU A 205 5.01 24.43 10.75
N ALA A 206 6.07 24.28 9.97
CA ALA A 206 7.32 25.03 10.14
C ALA A 206 7.09 26.53 9.80
N PRO A 207 7.23 27.46 10.77
CA PRO A 207 6.92 28.86 10.54
C PRO A 207 7.77 29.45 9.40
N GLY A 208 7.12 29.82 8.30
CA GLY A 208 7.75 30.40 7.11
C GLY A 208 7.81 29.49 5.87
N MET A 209 7.47 28.20 5.96
CA MET A 209 7.25 27.40 4.75
C MET A 209 5.94 27.78 4.06
N LYS A 210 6.02 28.44 2.90
CA LYS A 210 4.87 28.55 1.99
C LYS A 210 4.56 27.16 1.41
N MET A 211 3.31 26.69 1.53
CA MET A 211 2.87 25.56 0.73
C MET A 211 2.82 25.97 -0.74
N TYR A 212 3.68 25.37 -1.57
CA TYR A 212 3.59 25.49 -3.01
C TYR A 212 2.57 24.47 -3.54
N SER A 213 1.61 24.96 -4.32
CA SER A 213 0.65 24.11 -5.04
C SER A 213 1.39 23.27 -6.09
N ARG A 214 0.72 22.22 -6.60
CA ARG A 214 1.19 21.42 -7.75
C ARG A 214 1.67 22.33 -8.90
N ASP A 215 0.90 23.38 -9.16
CA ASP A 215 1.07 24.28 -10.30
C ASP A 215 2.15 25.35 -10.01
N ASP A 216 2.30 25.79 -8.76
CA ASP A 216 3.41 26.66 -8.34
C ASP A 216 4.76 25.96 -8.51
N LEU A 217 4.84 24.67 -8.15
CA LEU A 217 6.02 23.82 -8.36
C LEU A 217 6.34 23.57 -9.85
N MET A 218 5.37 23.72 -10.76
CA MET A 218 5.61 23.70 -12.21
C MET A 218 6.07 25.08 -12.71
N ASN A 219 5.48 26.17 -12.21
CA ASN A 219 5.77 27.54 -12.61
C ASN A 219 7.11 28.07 -12.08
N MET A 220 7.58 27.60 -10.91
CA MET A 220 8.89 27.98 -10.34
C MET A 220 10.11 27.51 -11.15
N LYS A 221 9.93 26.82 -12.27
CA LYS A 221 11.02 26.31 -13.10
C LYS A 221 11.74 27.37 -13.95
N ASN A 222 11.51 28.66 -13.70
CA ASN A 222 12.01 29.78 -14.48
C ASN A 222 12.72 30.86 -13.62
N PHE A 223 13.45 30.43 -12.58
CA PHE A 223 14.35 31.33 -11.85
C PHE A 223 15.59 31.65 -12.70
N GLY A 224 15.60 32.85 -13.27
CA GLY A 224 16.65 33.41 -14.11
C GLY A 224 16.14 34.72 -14.72
N GLY A 225 16.49 35.85 -14.10
CA GLY A 225 15.90 37.17 -14.38
C GLY A 225 15.73 37.96 -13.08
N GLU A 226 16.78 38.67 -12.68
CA GLU A 226 16.71 39.77 -11.71
C GLU A 226 16.32 41.08 -12.43
N ASP A 227 16.05 42.14 -11.66
CA ASP A 227 15.53 43.41 -12.17
C ASP A 227 16.55 44.22 -13.01
N GLY A 228 16.05 44.93 -14.03
CA GLY A 228 16.53 46.27 -14.39
C GLY A 228 17.65 46.40 -15.45
N ASP A 229 17.23 46.69 -16.68
CA ASP A 229 17.77 47.68 -17.62
C ASP A 229 19.27 47.66 -18.01
N ASP A 230 19.50 47.20 -19.24
CA ASP A 230 20.43 47.68 -20.30
C ASP A 230 21.78 48.37 -19.96
N GLU A 231 22.89 47.78 -20.43
CA GLU A 231 23.95 48.47 -21.19
C GLU A 231 24.77 47.45 -22.04
N ASP A 232 25.48 47.92 -23.08
CA ASP A 232 25.94 47.14 -24.26
C ASP A 232 27.38 46.53 -24.19
N GLU A 233 27.79 45.89 -25.29
CA GLU A 233 29.16 45.54 -25.76
C GLU A 233 29.93 44.33 -25.13
N ASP A 234 29.71 43.16 -25.77
CA ASP A 234 30.72 42.29 -26.42
C ASP A 234 31.94 41.63 -25.70
N GLU A 235 32.18 40.38 -26.15
CA GLU A 235 33.36 39.48 -26.03
C GLU A 235 33.76 38.83 -24.68
N ASP A 236 33.60 37.50 -24.66
CA ASP A 236 34.44 36.45 -24.04
C ASP A 236 34.63 36.33 -22.50
N GLU A 237 33.75 35.52 -21.86
CA GLU A 237 34.12 34.24 -21.21
C GLU A 237 32.88 33.50 -20.64
N GLU A 238 32.44 32.37 -21.23
CA GLU A 238 31.46 31.47 -20.57
C GLU A 238 32.04 30.07 -20.27
N ALA A 239 32.21 29.79 -18.98
CA ALA A 239 32.94 28.62 -18.50
C ALA A 239 32.07 27.36 -18.28
N ASN A 240 32.14 26.45 -19.26
CA ASN A 240 32.32 25.01 -19.02
C ASN A 240 31.37 24.32 -18.01
N PHE A 241 30.17 23.94 -18.46
CA PHE A 241 29.28 23.02 -17.75
C PHE A 241 30.02 21.76 -17.20
N PRO A 242 29.84 21.38 -15.92
CA PRO A 242 30.64 20.34 -15.28
C PRO A 242 30.34 18.93 -15.83
N SER A 243 31.13 18.53 -16.84
CA SER A 243 31.08 17.26 -17.60
C SER A 243 31.14 15.95 -16.77
N LYS A 244 31.32 16.05 -15.45
CA LYS A 244 31.28 14.93 -14.51
C LYS A 244 29.85 14.41 -14.26
N LEU A 245 28.83 15.27 -14.28
CA LEU A 245 27.46 14.85 -13.88
C LEU A 245 26.84 13.84 -14.88
N GLY A 246 27.06 14.04 -16.18
CA GLY A 246 26.60 13.12 -17.23
C GLY A 246 27.27 11.74 -17.19
N LYS A 247 28.52 11.64 -16.69
CA LYS A 247 29.19 10.34 -16.47
C LYS A 247 28.56 9.56 -15.31
N VAL A 248 28.33 10.22 -14.18
CA VAL A 248 27.73 9.60 -12.97
C VAL A 248 26.35 9.00 -13.25
N LEU A 249 25.53 9.62 -14.10
CA LEU A 249 24.24 9.06 -14.51
C LEU A 249 24.39 7.81 -15.40
N LYS A 250 25.31 7.82 -16.38
CA LYS A 250 25.62 6.64 -17.20
C LYS A 250 26.21 5.49 -16.39
N GLU A 251 27.03 5.77 -15.38
CA GLU A 251 27.58 4.75 -14.46
C GLU A 251 26.50 4.16 -13.53
N LYS A 252 25.48 4.93 -13.13
CA LYS A 252 24.33 4.37 -12.38
C LYS A 252 23.51 3.38 -13.21
N GLU A 253 23.39 3.56 -14.53
CA GLU A 253 22.67 2.61 -15.41
C GLU A 253 23.47 1.35 -15.78
N SER A 254 24.80 1.42 -15.87
CA SER A 254 25.62 0.20 -15.98
C SER A 254 25.62 -0.55 -14.65
N GLY A 255 25.86 0.14 -13.53
CA GLY A 255 25.86 -0.44 -12.19
C GLY A 255 24.56 -1.15 -11.81
N LYS A 256 23.38 -0.62 -12.23
CA LYS A 256 22.08 -1.26 -11.96
C LYS A 256 21.85 -2.57 -12.73
N ARG A 257 22.62 -2.84 -13.79
CA ARG A 257 22.67 -4.16 -14.45
C ARG A 257 23.69 -5.09 -13.77
N ASP A 258 24.84 -4.57 -13.40
CA ASP A 258 25.92 -5.34 -12.77
C ASP A 258 25.55 -5.83 -11.37
N TRP A 259 24.94 -4.97 -10.53
CA TRP A 259 24.48 -5.36 -9.18
C TRP A 259 23.47 -6.52 -9.19
N LYS A 260 22.64 -6.64 -10.26
CA LYS A 260 21.73 -7.78 -10.42
C LYS A 260 22.49 -9.07 -10.68
N GLN A 261 23.60 -9.03 -11.44
CA GLN A 261 24.47 -10.19 -11.63
C GLN A 261 25.23 -10.55 -10.35
N VAL A 262 25.73 -9.55 -9.62
CA VAL A 262 26.40 -9.76 -8.31
C VAL A 262 25.45 -10.38 -7.29
N ILE A 263 24.19 -9.94 -7.21
CA ILE A 263 23.17 -10.58 -6.36
C ILE A 263 22.88 -12.01 -6.83
N LYS A 264 22.59 -12.23 -8.12
CA LYS A 264 22.29 -13.56 -8.65
C LYS A 264 23.43 -14.54 -8.36
N LYS A 265 24.67 -14.11 -8.59
CA LYS A 265 25.87 -14.90 -8.27
C LYS A 265 26.00 -15.18 -6.77
N ARG A 266 25.79 -14.21 -5.88
CA ARG A 266 25.79 -14.44 -4.41
C ARG A 266 24.70 -15.42 -3.98
N ILE A 267 23.50 -15.36 -4.58
CA ILE A 267 22.40 -16.31 -4.30
C ILE A 267 22.78 -17.71 -4.82
N GLU A 268 23.37 -17.82 -6.01
CA GLU A 268 23.84 -19.08 -6.59
C GLU A 268 24.98 -19.69 -5.77
N ASP A 269 26.01 -18.93 -5.39
CA ASP A 269 27.11 -19.36 -4.53
C ASP A 269 26.62 -19.80 -3.13
N THR A 270 25.65 -19.07 -2.55
CA THR A 270 25.01 -19.44 -1.28
C THR A 270 24.19 -20.73 -1.44
N SER A 271 23.41 -20.85 -2.52
CA SER A 271 22.64 -22.05 -2.85
C SER A 271 23.55 -23.27 -3.07
N MET A 272 24.68 -23.11 -3.77
CA MET A 272 25.68 -24.16 -3.95
C MET A 272 26.38 -24.53 -2.64
N THR A 273 26.62 -23.56 -1.75
CA THR A 273 27.18 -23.81 -0.42
C THR A 273 26.21 -24.57 0.47
N LEU A 274 24.94 -24.16 0.51
CA LEU A 274 23.87 -24.86 1.21
C LEU A 274 23.63 -26.26 0.62
N LYS A 275 23.67 -26.45 -0.71
CA LYS A 275 23.60 -27.77 -1.34
C LYS A 275 24.80 -28.65 -1.00
N LYS A 276 26.02 -28.12 -0.92
CA LYS A 276 27.22 -28.85 -0.44
C LYS A 276 27.06 -29.28 1.02
N GLN A 277 26.56 -28.41 1.89
CA GLN A 277 26.29 -28.74 3.30
C GLN A 277 25.16 -29.77 3.43
N ALA A 278 24.03 -29.58 2.74
CA ALA A 278 22.90 -30.52 2.72
C ALA A 278 23.31 -31.91 2.21
N ASN A 279 24.15 -31.99 1.18
CA ASN A 279 24.70 -33.28 0.71
C ASN A 279 25.64 -33.94 1.74
N LYS A 280 26.45 -33.15 2.47
CA LYS A 280 27.32 -33.65 3.55
C LYS A 280 26.52 -34.18 4.76
N TYR A 281 25.42 -33.52 5.13
CA TYR A 281 24.52 -34.03 6.16
C TYR A 281 23.65 -35.20 5.65
N SER A 282 23.21 -35.19 4.39
CA SER A 282 22.46 -36.29 3.76
C SER A 282 23.27 -37.59 3.71
N SER A 283 24.56 -37.54 3.39
CA SER A 283 25.42 -38.74 3.42
C SER A 283 25.64 -39.24 4.84
N HIS A 284 25.88 -38.34 5.81
CA HIS A 284 26.02 -38.71 7.22
C HIS A 284 24.75 -39.36 7.79
N ILE A 285 23.58 -38.77 7.54
CA ILE A 285 22.27 -39.32 7.91
C ILE A 285 22.03 -40.67 7.20
N ARG A 286 22.43 -40.82 5.94
CA ARG A 286 22.30 -42.08 5.18
C ARG A 286 23.18 -43.21 5.72
N HIS A 287 24.37 -42.89 6.25
CA HIS A 287 25.17 -43.84 7.04
C HIS A 287 24.51 -44.14 8.40
N TRP A 288 23.99 -43.11 9.09
CA TRP A 288 23.02 -43.17 10.20
C TRP A 288 22.02 -44.33 10.06
N TRP A 289 21.14 -44.22 9.08
CA TRP A 289 20.06 -45.18 8.83
C TRP A 289 20.52 -46.54 8.31
N ARG A 290 21.71 -46.65 7.69
CA ARG A 290 22.28 -47.94 7.27
C ARG A 290 22.86 -48.72 8.45
N GLY A 291 23.64 -48.07 9.32
CA GLY A 291 24.16 -48.69 10.55
C GLY A 291 23.05 -49.14 11.50
N LYS A 292 21.92 -48.41 11.54
CA LYS A 292 20.75 -48.76 12.37
C LYS A 292 19.88 -49.89 11.80
N LYS A 293 20.16 -50.40 10.59
CA LYS A 293 19.44 -51.55 9.98
C LYS A 293 20.21 -52.86 10.05
N THR A 294 21.53 -52.85 10.21
CA THR A 294 22.34 -54.08 10.34
C THR A 294 22.27 -54.71 11.72
N THR A 295 21.96 -53.94 12.77
CA THR A 295 21.84 -54.44 14.15
C THR A 295 20.53 -55.20 14.40
N THR A 296 19.43 -54.86 13.72
CA THR A 296 18.09 -55.43 13.97
C THR A 296 17.87 -56.83 13.38
N SER A 297 18.85 -57.40 12.66
CA SER A 297 18.69 -58.64 11.88
C SER A 297 19.18 -59.92 12.59
N LYS A 298 19.53 -59.87 13.88
CA LYS A 298 20.02 -61.05 14.64
C LYS A 298 19.32 -61.26 16.00
N LYS A 299 18.07 -61.74 15.95
CA LYS A 299 17.57 -62.88 16.77
C LYS A 299 16.10 -63.22 16.46
N ARG A 300 15.85 -64.40 15.90
CA ARG A 300 14.59 -65.17 16.00
C ARG A 300 14.92 -66.65 15.79
N VAL A 301 14.04 -67.55 16.26
CA VAL A 301 14.26 -69.02 16.35
C VAL A 301 15.29 -69.35 17.45
N LYS A 302 15.13 -70.36 18.32
CA LYS A 302 14.20 -71.51 18.30
C LYS A 302 13.40 -71.64 19.62
N THR A 303 12.20 -72.23 19.53
CA THR A 303 11.41 -72.73 20.66
C THR A 303 10.64 -73.96 20.19
N GLU A 304 11.01 -75.15 20.68
CA GLU A 304 10.29 -76.42 20.53
C GLU A 304 10.60 -77.29 21.76
N LEU A 305 9.59 -78.04 22.22
CA LEU A 305 9.56 -79.00 23.35
C LEU A 305 10.65 -78.85 24.43
#